data_AF-A0A151L1Y0-F1
#
_entry.id   AF-A0A151L1Y0-F1
#
_cell.length_a   1.000
_cell.length_b   1.000
_cell.length_c   1.000
_cell.angle_alpha   90.00
_cell.angle_beta   90.00
_cell.angle_gamma   90.00
#
_symmetry.space_group_name_H-M   'P 1'
#
loop_
_entity.id
_entity.type
_entity.pdbx_description
1 polymer ?
#
loop_
_entity_poly.entity_id
_entity_poly.type
_entity_poly.pdbx_seq_one_letter_code
_entity_poly.pdbx_strand_id
1 'polypeptide(L)'
;AYLLRKDAENIINKELKINTMDHIFKNCKNIDNVIEGTKGSMYINKNKLDSANPTNDSCPKEGTDRFDVGKKWQCNNINRKHNNLCLPPRREHMCIKKIQNMMRFNVDDKDKLLKEVMEAANEEGIDILKKLKPQNQTEFSEICDAMKYSFADIGDIIRGRD
;
A
#
# COMPACT_ATOMS: atom_id res chain seq x y z
N ALA A 1 -10.98 -5.00 -2.60
CA ALA A 1 -11.13 -3.80 -1.75
C ALA A 1 -12.58 -3.31 -1.68
N TYR A 2 -13.24 -2.95 -2.80
CA TYR A 2 -14.62 -2.43 -2.79
C TYR A 2 -15.64 -3.35 -2.09
N LEU A 3 -15.63 -4.65 -2.41
CA LEU A 3 -16.53 -5.62 -1.78
C LEU A 3 -16.27 -5.74 -0.28
N LEU A 4 -14.99 -5.90 0.13
CA LEU A 4 -14.60 -5.92 1.54
C LEU A 4 -15.06 -4.66 2.31
N ARG A 5 -15.01 -3.48 1.67
CA ARG A 5 -15.53 -2.23 2.24
C ARG A 5 -17.03 -2.30 2.44
N LYS A 6 -17.78 -2.74 1.43
CA LYS A 6 -19.24 -2.91 1.51
C LYS A 6 -19.65 -3.92 2.58
N ASP A 7 -18.94 -5.03 2.68
CA ASP A 7 -19.21 -6.05 3.69
C ASP A 7 -18.94 -5.50 5.11
N ALA A 8 -17.88 -4.70 5.26
CA ALA A 8 -17.56 -4.04 6.52
C ALA A 8 -18.58 -2.96 6.92
N GLU A 9 -19.20 -2.26 5.97
CA GLU A 9 -20.19 -1.19 6.26
C GLU A 9 -21.35 -1.64 7.16
N ASN A 10 -21.68 -2.93 7.13
CA ASN A 10 -22.76 -3.52 7.92
C ASN A 10 -22.32 -4.04 9.31
N ILE A 11 -21.01 -4.14 9.56
CA ILE A 11 -20.42 -4.74 10.77
C ILE A 11 -19.72 -3.68 11.64
N ILE A 12 -19.40 -2.51 11.08
CA ILE A 12 -18.62 -1.46 11.74
C ILE A 12 -19.38 -0.83 12.94
N ASN A 13 -18.68 -0.74 14.07
CA ASN A 13 -19.10 0.11 15.19
C ASN A 13 -19.14 1.58 14.72
N LYS A 14 -20.31 2.23 14.85
CA LYS A 14 -20.54 3.61 14.44
C LYS A 14 -19.59 4.62 15.11
N GLU A 15 -19.10 4.32 16.31
CA GLU A 15 -18.14 5.17 17.03
C GLU A 15 -16.75 5.18 16.37
N LEU A 16 -16.36 4.08 15.73
CA LEU A 16 -15.11 3.95 14.97
C LEU A 16 -15.27 4.37 13.50
N LYS A 17 -16.51 4.55 13.04
CA LYS A 17 -16.80 5.05 11.69
C LYS A 17 -16.40 6.52 11.59
N ILE A 18 -15.80 6.88 10.48
CA ILE A 18 -15.25 8.21 10.24
C ILE A 18 -16.29 9.04 9.49
N ASN A 19 -16.43 10.31 9.90
CA ASN A 19 -17.49 11.19 9.44
C ASN A 19 -17.09 12.05 8.23
N THR A 20 -15.80 12.18 7.93
CA THR A 20 -15.34 13.05 6.84
C THR A 20 -14.10 12.48 6.16
N MET A 21 -14.27 11.92 4.95
CA MET A 21 -13.17 11.38 4.14
C MET A 21 -12.90 12.18 2.86
N ASP A 22 -13.71 13.20 2.54
CA ASP A 22 -13.66 13.90 1.24
C ASP A 22 -12.32 14.60 0.97
N HIS A 23 -11.67 15.14 2.01
CA HIS A 23 -10.37 15.78 1.85
C HIS A 23 -9.24 14.76 1.57
N ILE A 24 -9.29 13.58 2.20
CA ILE A 24 -8.23 12.57 2.08
C ILE A 24 -8.28 11.89 0.71
N PHE A 25 -9.48 11.62 0.19
CA PHE A 25 -9.66 10.96 -1.11
C PHE A 25 -9.51 11.86 -2.35
N LYS A 26 -9.45 13.18 -2.20
CA LYS A 26 -9.25 14.09 -3.35
C LYS A 26 -8.00 13.73 -4.16
N ASN A 27 -6.96 13.26 -3.49
CA ASN A 27 -5.69 12.91 -4.14
C ASN A 27 -5.75 11.57 -4.89
N CYS A 28 -6.66 10.65 -4.50
CA CYS A 28 -6.78 9.35 -5.15
C CYS A 28 -7.37 9.43 -6.57
N LYS A 29 -8.21 10.44 -6.86
CA LYS A 29 -8.86 10.59 -8.19
C LYS A 29 -7.88 10.90 -9.32
N ASN A 30 -6.69 11.39 -8.99
CA ASN A 30 -5.68 11.73 -10.00
C ASN A 30 -5.00 10.47 -10.56
N ILE A 31 -5.08 9.33 -9.86
CA ILE A 31 -4.42 8.08 -10.27
C ILE A 31 -5.18 7.33 -11.36
N ASP A 32 -6.50 7.52 -11.48
CA ASP A 32 -7.33 6.79 -12.44
C ASP A 32 -6.88 7.06 -13.88
N ASN A 33 -6.40 8.28 -14.15
CA ASN A 33 -5.91 8.71 -15.47
C ASN A 33 -4.48 8.20 -15.80
N VAL A 34 -3.81 7.55 -14.85
CA VAL A 34 -2.46 6.97 -15.03
C VAL A 34 -2.54 5.62 -15.73
N ILE A 35 -3.60 4.85 -15.48
CA ILE A 35 -3.81 3.55 -16.10
C ILE A 35 -4.47 3.79 -17.46
N GLU A 36 -3.77 3.43 -18.52
CA GLU A 36 -4.20 3.64 -19.90
C GLU A 36 -4.34 2.30 -20.63
N GLY A 37 -5.06 2.32 -21.75
CA GLY A 37 -5.27 1.15 -22.61
C GLY A 37 -6.68 0.59 -22.55
N THR A 38 -6.90 -0.50 -23.28
CA THR A 38 -8.19 -1.22 -23.34
C THR A 38 -8.06 -2.58 -22.66
N LYS A 39 -9.19 -3.29 -22.48
CA LYS A 39 -9.17 -4.69 -22.04
C LYS A 39 -8.33 -5.53 -23.01
N GLY A 40 -7.07 -5.77 -22.66
CA GLY A 40 -6.10 -6.54 -23.44
C GLY A 40 -4.67 -6.04 -23.21
N SER A 41 -4.55 -4.74 -22.97
CA SER A 41 -3.31 -3.98 -23.12
C SER A 41 -3.22 -2.79 -22.15
N MET A 42 -3.61 -3.01 -20.89
CA MET A 42 -3.48 -1.98 -19.87
C MET A 42 -2.01 -1.76 -19.50
N TYR A 43 -1.58 -0.50 -19.40
CA TYR A 43 -0.25 -0.13 -18.97
C TYR A 43 -0.30 1.13 -18.08
N ILE A 44 0.81 1.39 -17.38
CA ILE A 44 0.98 2.56 -16.52
C ILE A 44 1.68 3.67 -17.31
N ASN A 45 1.03 4.82 -17.46
CA ASN A 45 1.67 6.00 -18.03
C ASN A 45 2.61 6.64 -17.00
N LYS A 46 3.91 6.38 -17.15
CA LYS A 46 4.94 6.85 -16.21
C LYS A 46 4.97 8.37 -16.05
N ASN A 47 4.87 9.12 -17.16
CA ASN A 47 4.93 10.58 -17.11
C ASN A 47 3.75 11.17 -16.33
N LYS A 48 2.56 10.60 -16.50
CA LYS A 48 1.38 10.97 -15.70
C LYS A 48 1.54 10.58 -14.24
N LEU A 49 2.09 9.39 -13.97
CA LEU A 49 2.33 8.93 -12.60
C LEU A 49 3.32 9.83 -11.86
N ASP A 50 4.44 10.17 -12.48
CA ASP A 50 5.49 11.02 -11.91
C ASP A 50 5.00 12.47 -11.76
N SER A 51 4.16 12.97 -12.68
CA SER A 51 3.55 14.31 -12.57
C SER A 51 2.50 14.39 -11.47
N ALA A 52 1.69 13.33 -11.31
CA ALA A 52 0.67 13.27 -10.26
C ALA A 52 1.30 13.05 -8.87
N ASN A 53 2.44 12.34 -8.82
CA ASN A 53 3.12 11.95 -7.59
C ASN A 53 4.64 12.13 -7.73
N PRO A 54 5.15 13.37 -7.66
CA PRO A 54 6.58 13.63 -7.63
C PRO A 54 7.23 12.84 -6.50
N THR A 55 8.42 12.31 -6.76
CA THR A 55 9.15 11.41 -5.86
C THR A 55 9.28 12.03 -4.46
N ASN A 56 8.74 11.34 -3.45
CA ASN A 56 8.85 11.74 -2.06
C ASN A 56 9.79 10.77 -1.33
N ASP A 57 10.66 11.26 -0.45
CA ASP A 57 11.65 10.49 0.33
C ASP A 57 11.00 9.62 1.44
N SER A 58 9.72 9.28 1.29
CA SER A 58 8.93 8.58 2.31
C SER A 58 9.15 7.06 2.27
N CYS A 59 9.40 6.48 1.10
CA CYS A 59 9.71 5.06 0.95
C CYS A 59 11.17 4.73 1.30
N PRO A 60 11.47 3.51 1.77
CA PRO A 60 12.84 3.04 1.90
C PRO A 60 13.62 3.17 0.58
N LYS A 61 14.84 3.70 0.64
CA LYS A 61 15.75 3.80 -0.52
C LYS A 61 16.42 2.46 -0.86
N GLU A 62 16.46 1.56 0.11
CA GLU A 62 16.91 0.18 -0.03
C GLU A 62 15.75 -0.73 -0.46
N GLY A 63 16.04 -1.87 -1.09
CA GLY A 63 15.00 -2.78 -1.58
C GLY A 63 14.27 -2.27 -2.83
N THR A 64 14.99 -1.56 -3.71
CA THR A 64 14.47 -1.17 -5.03
C THR A 64 14.10 -2.39 -5.88
N ASP A 65 14.71 -3.53 -5.60
CA ASP A 65 14.51 -4.85 -6.20
C ASP A 65 13.46 -5.72 -5.47
N ARG A 66 12.62 -5.14 -4.60
CA ARG A 66 11.62 -5.88 -3.79
C ARG A 66 10.57 -6.65 -4.60
N PHE A 67 10.53 -6.47 -5.92
CA PHE A 67 9.65 -7.15 -6.86
C PHE A 67 10.40 -8.01 -7.89
N ASP A 68 11.73 -8.10 -7.81
CA ASP A 68 12.53 -8.84 -8.79
C ASP A 68 12.31 -10.35 -8.67
N VAL A 69 12.03 -10.99 -9.82
CA VAL A 69 11.84 -12.44 -9.94
C VAL A 69 13.18 -13.14 -9.67
N GLY A 70 13.39 -13.57 -8.42
CA GLY A 70 14.63 -14.19 -7.95
C GLY A 70 15.17 -13.60 -6.65
N LYS A 71 14.60 -12.49 -6.17
CA LYS A 71 14.94 -11.95 -4.85
C LYS A 71 14.60 -12.97 -3.76
N LYS A 72 15.62 -13.37 -3.01
CA LYS A 72 15.46 -14.34 -1.91
C LYS A 72 14.70 -13.70 -0.74
N TRP A 73 13.85 -14.50 -0.12
CA TRP A 73 13.14 -14.11 1.09
C TRP A 73 14.08 -14.27 2.28
N GLN A 74 14.04 -13.31 3.19
CA GLN A 74 14.80 -13.42 4.43
C GLN A 74 14.05 -14.33 5.40
N CYS A 75 14.61 -15.51 5.66
CA CYS A 75 14.06 -16.51 6.57
C CYS A 75 14.89 -16.54 7.85
N ASN A 76 14.55 -15.63 8.77
CA ASN A 76 15.27 -15.44 10.03
C ASN A 76 14.31 -15.61 11.21
N ASN A 77 14.85 -15.65 12.44
CA ASN A 77 14.03 -15.52 13.64
C ASN A 77 13.66 -14.04 13.82
N ILE A 78 12.62 -13.60 13.10
CA ILE A 78 12.19 -12.20 13.01
C ILE A 78 11.66 -11.70 14.36
N ASN A 79 11.10 -12.57 15.20
CA ASN A 79 10.68 -12.23 16.56
C ASN A 79 10.81 -13.43 17.52
N ARG A 80 10.60 -13.18 18.82
CA ARG A 80 10.62 -14.24 19.86
C ARG A 80 9.46 -15.26 19.75
N LYS A 81 8.47 -15.02 18.89
CA LYS A 81 7.23 -15.81 18.80
C LYS A 81 7.21 -16.77 17.60
N HIS A 82 7.93 -16.47 16.53
CA HIS A 82 7.88 -17.19 15.27
C HIS A 82 9.30 -17.52 14.81
N ASN A 83 9.69 -18.79 14.98
CA ASN A 83 10.91 -19.33 14.43
C ASN A 83 10.69 -19.65 12.94
N ASN A 84 11.72 -19.45 12.12
CA ASN A 84 11.73 -19.79 10.68
C ASN A 84 10.64 -19.08 9.85
N LEU A 85 10.28 -17.85 10.18
CA LEU A 85 9.38 -17.03 9.35
C LEU A 85 10.17 -16.42 8.19
N CYS A 86 9.65 -16.56 6.97
CA CYS A 86 10.23 -15.94 5.78
C CYS A 86 9.48 -14.65 5.45
N LEU A 87 10.19 -13.52 5.44
CA LEU A 87 9.62 -12.23 5.06
C LEU A 87 9.77 -12.02 3.55
N PRO A 88 8.68 -11.74 2.82
CA PRO A 88 8.78 -11.32 1.43
C PRO A 88 9.54 -9.99 1.34
N PRO A 89 10.44 -9.80 0.36
CA PRO A 89 11.10 -8.52 0.12
C PRO A 89 10.09 -7.36 -0.04
N ARG A 90 8.91 -7.66 -0.61
CA ARG A 90 7.78 -6.74 -0.63
C ARG A 90 7.44 -6.26 0.80
N ARG A 91 7.16 -7.15 1.75
CA ARG A 91 6.82 -6.74 3.13
C ARG A 91 7.99 -6.04 3.83
N GLU A 92 9.21 -6.51 3.62
CA GLU A 92 10.42 -5.97 4.24
C GLU A 92 10.64 -4.48 3.91
N HIS A 93 10.50 -4.13 2.63
CA HIS A 93 10.77 -2.77 2.12
C HIS A 93 9.48 -1.98 1.82
N MET A 94 8.40 -2.26 2.55
CA MET A 94 7.12 -1.59 2.39
C MET A 94 7.17 -0.10 2.76
N CYS A 95 6.45 0.75 2.03
CA CYS A 95 6.36 2.18 2.29
C CYS A 95 5.40 2.50 3.45
N ILE A 96 5.84 2.23 4.68
CA ILE A 96 5.03 2.44 5.90
C ILE A 96 5.69 3.42 6.89
N LYS A 97 6.61 4.27 6.42
CA LYS A 97 7.35 5.22 7.27
C LYS A 97 6.43 6.18 8.03
N LYS A 98 5.31 6.58 7.41
CA LYS A 98 4.23 7.33 8.05
C LYS A 98 3.69 6.63 9.29
N ILE A 99 3.33 5.34 9.14
CA ILE A 99 2.87 4.48 10.24
C ILE A 99 3.96 4.32 11.31
N GLN A 100 5.22 4.10 10.91
CA GLN A 100 6.34 3.94 11.85
C GLN A 100 6.63 5.19 12.69
N ASN A 101 6.39 6.37 12.13
CA ASN A 101 6.62 7.66 12.81
C ASN A 101 5.42 8.14 13.62
N MET A 102 4.30 7.38 13.63
CA MET A 102 3.14 7.74 14.44
C MET A 102 3.52 7.71 15.92
N MET A 103 3.24 8.82 16.60
CA MET A 103 3.37 8.91 18.05
C MET A 103 2.08 9.44 18.64
N ARG A 104 1.75 8.97 19.85
CA ARG A 104 0.48 9.29 20.54
C ARG A 104 0.20 10.79 20.64
N PHE A 105 1.22 11.64 20.75
CA PHE A 105 1.03 13.08 20.84
C PHE A 105 0.64 13.75 19.51
N ASN A 106 0.95 13.11 18.37
CA ASN A 106 0.61 13.61 17.04
C ASN A 106 -0.64 12.93 16.47
N VAL A 107 -0.84 11.65 16.81
CA VAL A 107 -1.93 10.80 16.33
C VAL A 107 -2.69 10.30 17.56
N ASP A 108 -3.63 11.11 18.02
CA ASP A 108 -4.39 10.93 19.26
C ASP A 108 -5.88 10.63 19.02
N ASP A 109 -6.34 10.69 17.77
CA ASP A 109 -7.72 10.41 17.38
C ASP A 109 -7.80 9.49 16.15
N LYS A 110 -9.01 8.97 15.91
CA LYS A 110 -9.29 8.02 14.82
C LYS A 110 -9.14 8.63 13.42
N ASP A 111 -9.39 9.93 13.27
CA ASP A 111 -9.38 10.59 11.96
C ASP A 111 -7.93 10.84 11.53
N LYS A 112 -7.07 11.26 12.47
CA LYS A 112 -5.61 11.35 12.29
C LYS A 112 -4.99 9.97 12.04
N LEU A 113 -5.41 8.95 12.80
CA LEU A 113 -4.93 7.59 12.57
C LEU A 113 -5.28 7.13 11.15
N LEU A 114 -6.54 7.28 10.72
CA LEU A 114 -6.94 6.95 9.36
C LEU A 114 -6.11 7.73 8.34
N LYS A 115 -5.92 9.02 8.54
CA LYS A 115 -5.15 9.87 7.62
C LYS A 115 -3.75 9.31 7.40
N GLU A 116 -3.01 9.02 8.47
CA GLU A 116 -1.65 8.47 8.36
C GLU A 116 -1.64 7.08 7.69
N VAL A 117 -2.62 6.22 8.01
CA VAL A 117 -2.78 4.91 7.37
C VAL A 117 -3.08 5.04 5.86
N MET A 118 -3.94 5.98 5.48
CA MET A 118 -4.27 6.23 4.08
C MET A 118 -3.10 6.84 3.30
N GLU A 119 -2.35 7.75 3.92
CA GLU A 119 -1.12 8.30 3.32
C GLU A 119 -0.08 7.19 3.08
N ALA A 120 0.15 6.31 4.07
CA ALA A 120 1.04 5.15 3.91
C ALA A 120 0.57 4.19 2.81
N ALA A 121 -0.73 3.85 2.79
CA ALA A 121 -1.29 2.97 1.77
C ALA A 121 -1.20 3.58 0.36
N ASN A 122 -1.36 4.90 0.23
CA ASN A 122 -1.20 5.60 -1.03
C ASN A 122 0.27 5.57 -1.49
N GLU A 123 1.22 5.84 -0.60
CA GLU A 123 2.65 5.79 -0.90
C GLU A 123 3.10 4.39 -1.34
N GLU A 124 2.66 3.34 -0.65
CA GLU A 124 2.91 1.94 -1.04
C GLU A 124 2.29 1.60 -2.39
N GLY A 125 1.05 2.05 -2.65
CA GLY A 125 0.41 1.85 -3.95
C GLY A 125 1.18 2.53 -5.09
N ILE A 126 1.65 3.76 -4.89
CA ILE A 126 2.46 4.49 -5.86
C ILE A 126 3.82 3.81 -6.07
N ASP A 127 4.49 3.33 -5.01
CA ASP A 127 5.76 2.60 -5.12
C ASP A 127 5.61 1.32 -5.95
N ILE A 128 4.54 0.54 -5.70
CA ILE A 128 4.19 -0.64 -6.51
C ILE A 128 4.04 -0.25 -7.99
N LEU A 129 3.26 0.80 -8.29
CA LEU A 129 3.05 1.26 -9.67
C LEU A 129 4.33 1.76 -10.35
N LYS A 130 5.26 2.36 -9.61
CA LYS A 130 6.54 2.86 -10.14
C LYS A 130 7.52 1.72 -10.44
N LYS A 131 7.50 0.66 -9.61
CA LYS A 131 8.45 -0.45 -9.68
C LYS A 131 7.98 -1.59 -10.59
N LEU A 132 6.69 -1.97 -10.52
CA LEU A 132 6.10 -2.94 -11.44
C LEU A 132 5.71 -2.24 -12.74
N LYS A 133 6.35 -2.64 -13.84
CA LYS A 133 6.17 -2.04 -15.16
C LYS A 133 5.53 -3.03 -16.12
N PRO A 134 4.20 -3.22 -16.06
CA PRO A 134 3.52 -4.16 -16.91
C PRO A 134 3.59 -3.69 -18.37
N GLN A 135 4.00 -4.58 -19.25
CA GLN A 135 3.99 -4.43 -20.71
C GLN A 135 2.79 -5.13 -21.34
N ASN A 136 2.08 -5.97 -20.59
CA ASN A 136 0.89 -6.70 -21.04
C ASN A 136 -0.10 -6.95 -19.89
N GLN A 137 -1.26 -7.51 -20.22
CA GLN A 137 -2.32 -7.82 -19.26
C GLN A 137 -1.93 -8.80 -18.16
N THR A 138 -1.10 -9.80 -18.48
CA THR A 138 -0.67 -10.81 -17.51
C THR A 138 0.18 -10.14 -16.44
N GLU A 139 1.10 -9.26 -16.83
CA GLU A 139 1.92 -8.47 -15.90
C GLU A 139 1.08 -7.45 -15.11
N PHE A 140 -0.05 -6.98 -15.64
CA PHE A 140 -0.95 -6.10 -14.88
C PHE A 140 -1.57 -6.83 -13.67
N SER A 141 -1.77 -8.15 -13.76
CA SER A 141 -2.28 -8.94 -12.63
C SER A 141 -1.31 -8.96 -11.45
N GLU A 142 0.00 -8.89 -11.71
CA GLU A 142 1.05 -8.84 -10.68
C GLU A 142 0.94 -7.57 -9.83
N ILE A 143 0.54 -6.43 -10.41
CA ILE A 143 0.24 -5.22 -9.65
C ILE A 143 -0.94 -5.45 -8.73
N CYS A 144 -2.03 -6.02 -9.23
CA CYS A 144 -3.21 -6.28 -8.42
C CYS A 144 -2.89 -7.20 -7.25
N ASP A 145 -2.07 -8.23 -7.47
CA ASP A 145 -1.61 -9.14 -6.43
C ASP A 145 -0.70 -8.45 -5.42
N ALA A 146 0.30 -7.67 -5.88
CA ALA A 146 1.16 -6.89 -5.00
C ALA A 146 0.35 -5.92 -4.13
N MET A 147 -0.61 -5.19 -4.72
CA MET A 147 -1.53 -4.31 -3.99
C MET A 147 -2.39 -5.07 -2.98
N LYS A 148 -2.92 -6.24 -3.35
CA LYS A 148 -3.73 -7.08 -2.46
C LYS A 148 -2.94 -7.55 -1.25
N TYR A 149 -1.72 -8.03 -1.45
CA TYR A 149 -0.85 -8.47 -0.35
C TYR A 149 -0.40 -7.29 0.51
N SER A 150 -0.03 -6.16 -0.08
CA SER A 150 0.32 -4.96 0.69
C SER A 150 -0.87 -4.41 1.50
N PHE A 151 -2.09 -4.48 0.97
CA PHE A 151 -3.29 -4.14 1.74
C PHE A 151 -3.49 -5.07 2.96
N ALA A 152 -3.28 -6.38 2.79
CA ALA A 152 -3.42 -7.34 3.88
C ALA A 152 -2.39 -7.08 4.99
N ASP A 153 -1.12 -6.90 4.62
CA ASP A 153 -0.03 -6.59 5.55
C ASP A 153 -0.26 -5.28 6.31
N ILE A 154 -0.66 -4.19 5.63
CA ILE A 154 -1.02 -2.93 6.30
C ILE A 154 -2.15 -3.19 7.29
N GLY A 155 -3.14 -3.99 6.92
CA GLY A 155 -4.22 -4.41 7.82
C GLY A 155 -3.72 -5.18 9.04
N ASP A 156 -2.74 -6.08 8.89
CA ASP A 156 -2.14 -6.82 10.01
C ASP A 156 -1.26 -5.94 10.89
N ILE A 157 -0.50 -5.00 10.32
CA ILE A 157 0.27 -3.99 11.06
C ILE A 157 -0.67 -3.18 11.97
N ILE A 158 -1.76 -2.63 11.41
CA ILE A 158 -2.70 -1.80 12.18
C ILE A 158 -3.46 -2.61 13.23
N ARG A 159 -3.69 -3.91 12.99
CA ARG A 159 -4.31 -4.82 13.98
C ARG A 159 -3.31 -5.35 15.01
N GLY A 160 -2.01 -5.09 14.87
CA GLY A 160 -0.97 -5.65 15.73
C GLY A 160 -0.80 -7.16 15.59
N ARG A 161 -1.02 -7.70 14.37
CA ARG A 161 -0.96 -9.13 14.03
C ARG A 161 0.17 -9.49 13.08
N ASP A 162 0.85 -8.48 12.54
CA ASP A 162 2.11 -8.65 11.82
C ASP A 162 3.24 -9.09 12.77
#